data_AF-A0A7X7LII6-F1
#
_entry.id   AF-A0A7X7LII6-F1
#
_cell.length_a   1.000
_cell.length_b   1.000
_cell.length_c   1.000
_cell.angle_alpha   90.00
_cell.angle_beta   90.00
_cell.angle_gamma   90.00
#
_symmetry.space_group_name_H-M   'P 1'
#
loop_
_entity.id
_entity.type
_entity.pdbx_description
1 polymer ?
#
loop_
_entity_poly.entity_id
_entity_poly.type
_entity_poly.pdbx_seq_one_letter_code
_entity_poly.pdbx_strand_id
1 'polypeptide(L)'
;YGKWLGDKKPLSWQENLRQTIDAVMAQKPADFDAFLKLVIESGYEVKQGQHLAFKASDQQKFTRLRSLGEGYSEDELRSAILGKTVHTPKVKRHYRKNPDKINHLVDIQAKLQAGKGPGYERWAKVFNLKQMAQTINFLTENNITDYETL
;
A
#
# COMPACT_ATOMS: atom_id res chain seq x y z
N TYR A 1 -26.32 -1.36 8.95
CA TYR A 1 -25.29 -2.40 9.13
C TYR A 1 -24.52 -2.60 7.82
N GLY A 2 -23.35 -1.96 7.69
CA GLY A 2 -22.49 -2.11 6.51
C GLY A 2 -21.49 -3.24 6.76
N LYS A 3 -21.54 -4.28 5.93
CA LYS A 3 -20.57 -5.39 5.90
C LYS A 3 -19.14 -4.84 5.85
N TRP A 4 -18.40 -5.00 6.94
CA TRP A 4 -16.94 -4.93 6.93
C TRP A 4 -16.44 -6.18 6.18
N LEU A 5 -16.34 -6.08 4.85
CA LEU A 5 -15.51 -7.00 4.09
C LEU A 5 -14.08 -6.67 4.50
N GLY A 6 -13.45 -7.57 5.27
CA GLY A 6 -12.07 -7.43 5.74
C GLY A 6 -11.11 -7.04 4.62
N ASP A 7 -10.00 -6.42 5.00
CA ASP A 7 -8.94 -5.78 4.21
C ASP A 7 -8.32 -6.60 3.06
N LYS A 8 -9.12 -7.16 2.16
CA LYS A 8 -8.71 -7.60 0.83
C LYS A 8 -9.04 -6.48 -0.13
N LYS A 9 -8.45 -5.30 0.12
CA LYS A 9 -8.54 -4.20 -0.84
C LYS A 9 -7.98 -4.73 -2.16
N PRO A 10 -8.72 -4.65 -3.28
CA PRO A 10 -8.18 -5.06 -4.57
C PRO A 10 -6.87 -4.31 -4.80
N LEU A 11 -5.85 -5.05 -5.24
CA LEU A 11 -4.54 -4.50 -5.52
C LEU A 11 -4.70 -3.32 -6.46
N SER A 12 -4.01 -2.22 -6.17
CA SER A 12 -4.00 -1.09 -7.09
C SER A 12 -3.36 -1.50 -8.41
N TRP A 13 -3.74 -0.83 -9.50
CA TRP A 13 -3.14 -1.07 -10.82
C TRP A 13 -1.60 -1.02 -10.81
N GLN A 14 -1.02 -0.14 -9.98
CA GLN A 14 0.42 -0.06 -9.78
C GLN A 14 0.99 -1.28 -9.03
N GLU A 15 0.28 -1.81 -8.04
CA GLU A 15 0.71 -3.02 -7.32
C GLU A 15 0.62 -4.26 -8.19
N ASN A 16 -0.46 -4.42 -8.96
CA ASN A 16 -0.56 -5.50 -9.94
C ASN A 16 0.61 -5.43 -10.94
N LEU A 17 0.89 -4.24 -11.49
CA LEU A 17 2.01 -4.06 -12.41
C LEU A 17 3.37 -4.37 -11.75
N ARG A 18 3.59 -4.00 -10.48
CA ARG A 18 4.81 -4.38 -9.75
C ARG A 18 4.94 -5.90 -9.63
N GLN A 19 3.87 -6.58 -9.22
CA GLN A 19 3.88 -8.05 -9.07
C GLN A 19 4.17 -8.75 -10.40
N THR A 20 3.58 -8.26 -11.49
CA THR A 20 3.87 -8.76 -12.84
C THR A 20 5.34 -8.57 -13.20
N ILE A 21 5.88 -7.36 -12.99
CA ILE A 21 7.30 -7.08 -13.26
C ILE A 21 8.19 -7.99 -12.41
N ASP A 22 7.90 -8.16 -11.12
CA ASP A 22 8.67 -9.02 -10.23
C ASP A 22 8.64 -10.48 -10.68
N ALA A 23 7.48 -10.98 -11.13
CA ALA A 23 7.34 -12.33 -11.68
C ALA A 23 8.11 -12.51 -12.99
N VAL A 24 8.10 -11.51 -13.88
CA VAL A 24 8.90 -11.55 -15.11
C VAL A 24 10.39 -11.48 -14.80
N MET A 25 10.81 -10.61 -13.88
CA MET A 25 12.21 -10.51 -13.45
C MET A 25 12.71 -11.79 -12.79
N ALA A 26 11.84 -12.53 -12.09
CA ALA A 26 12.17 -13.84 -11.51
C ALA A 26 12.49 -14.90 -12.59
N GLN A 27 11.94 -14.77 -13.80
CA GLN A 27 12.26 -15.63 -14.95
C GLN A 27 13.62 -15.31 -15.58
N LYS A 28 14.31 -14.24 -15.12
CA LYS A 28 15.62 -13.79 -15.62
C LYS A 28 15.65 -13.67 -17.15
N PRO A 29 14.89 -12.72 -17.72
CA PRO A 29 14.90 -12.50 -19.16
C PRO A 29 16.32 -12.15 -19.63
N ALA A 30 16.71 -12.66 -20.79
CA ALA A 30 18.05 -12.43 -21.35
C ALA A 30 18.26 -10.96 -21.76
N ASP A 31 17.20 -10.33 -22.26
CA ASP A 31 17.24 -8.97 -22.81
C ASP A 31 15.98 -8.19 -22.45
N PHE A 32 16.05 -6.87 -22.62
CA PHE A 32 14.92 -5.99 -22.38
C PHE A 32 13.74 -6.27 -23.32
N ASP A 33 14.00 -6.70 -24.56
CA ASP A 33 12.93 -7.10 -25.50
C ASP A 33 12.19 -8.36 -25.02
N ALA A 34 12.93 -9.35 -24.51
CA ALA A 34 12.37 -10.56 -23.93
C ALA A 34 11.52 -10.24 -22.69
N PHE A 35 11.99 -9.32 -21.84
CA PHE A 35 11.22 -8.80 -20.73
C PHE A 35 9.88 -8.21 -21.18
N LEU A 36 9.88 -7.37 -22.22
CA LEU A 36 8.66 -6.75 -22.72
C LEU A 36 7.67 -7.75 -23.29
N LYS A 37 8.14 -8.78 -24.00
CA LYS A 37 7.29 -9.87 -24.51
C LYS A 37 6.59 -10.60 -23.37
N LEU A 38 7.31 -10.95 -22.31
CA LEU A 38 6.73 -11.61 -21.13
C LEU A 38 5.69 -10.73 -20.43
N VAL A 39 5.93 -9.42 -20.35
CA VAL A 39 4.93 -8.48 -19.80
C VAL A 39 3.70 -8.39 -20.70
N ILE A 40 3.87 -8.41 -22.03
CA ILE A 40 2.73 -8.44 -22.97
C ILE A 40 1.92 -9.73 -22.83
N GLU A 41 2.59 -10.88 -22.72
CA GLU A 41 1.95 -12.18 -22.48
C GLU A 41 1.14 -12.22 -21.18
N SER A 42 1.57 -11.47 -20.17
CA SER A 42 0.82 -11.31 -18.91
C SER A 42 -0.41 -10.38 -19.01
N GLY A 43 -0.77 -9.90 -20.21
CA GLY A 43 -1.97 -9.11 -20.48
C GLY A 43 -1.78 -7.59 -20.37
N TYR A 44 -0.56 -7.10 -20.56
CA TYR A 44 -0.26 -5.66 -20.54
C TYR A 44 0.11 -5.11 -21.91
N GLU A 45 -0.51 -4.01 -22.30
CA GLU A 45 -0.10 -3.20 -23.45
C GLU A 45 1.09 -2.32 -23.08
N VAL A 46 2.12 -2.30 -23.93
CA VAL A 46 3.33 -1.49 -23.75
C VAL A 46 3.34 -0.34 -24.74
N LYS A 47 3.53 0.89 -24.25
CA LYS A 47 3.75 2.07 -25.07
C LYS A 47 5.20 2.55 -24.93
N GLN A 48 5.97 2.40 -26.00
CA GLN A 48 7.34 2.90 -26.11
C GLN A 48 7.32 4.29 -26.75
N GLY A 49 7.62 5.32 -25.96
CA GLY A 49 7.82 6.70 -26.44
C GLY A 49 9.00 7.32 -25.70
N GLN A 50 8.94 8.60 -25.36
CA GLN A 50 9.95 9.23 -24.49
C GLN A 50 10.07 8.54 -23.11
N HIS A 51 8.98 7.92 -22.64
CA HIS A 51 8.93 7.15 -21.40
C HIS A 51 8.15 5.86 -21.62
N LEU A 52 8.65 4.76 -21.04
CA LEU A 52 7.94 3.49 -21.05
C LEU A 52 6.70 3.53 -20.15
N ALA A 53 5.57 3.10 -20.70
CA ALA A 53 4.31 3.02 -19.98
C ALA A 53 3.55 1.73 -20.29
N PHE A 54 2.88 1.20 -19.28
CA PHE A 54 2.16 -0.07 -19.31
C PHE A 54 0.68 0.14 -19.00
N LYS A 55 -0.18 -0.66 -19.60
CA LYS A 55 -1.63 -0.59 -19.39
C LYS A 55 -2.20 -2.00 -19.40
N ALA A 56 -2.93 -2.39 -18.36
CA ALA A 56 -3.70 -3.64 -18.38
C ALA A 56 -4.93 -3.49 -19.29
N SER A 57 -5.44 -4.58 -19.86
CA SER A 57 -6.63 -4.56 -20.73
C SER A 57 -7.83 -3.80 -20.13
N ASP A 58 -8.03 -3.94 -18.82
CA ASP A 58 -9.13 -3.31 -18.08
C ASP A 58 -8.82 -1.88 -17.57
N GLN A 59 -7.59 -1.39 -17.79
CA GLN A 59 -7.15 -0.09 -17.29
C GLN A 59 -7.33 0.99 -18.36
N GLN A 60 -8.06 2.07 -18.05
CA GLN A 60 -8.26 3.20 -18.98
C GLN A 60 -6.99 4.01 -19.28
N LYS A 61 -6.07 4.12 -18.31
CA LYS A 61 -4.89 5.00 -18.37
C LYS A 61 -3.59 4.20 -18.32
N PHE A 62 -2.57 4.67 -19.04
CA PHE A 62 -1.23 4.11 -18.96
C PHE A 62 -0.54 4.48 -17.64
N THR A 63 0.15 3.51 -17.05
CA THR A 63 1.01 3.64 -15.87
C THR A 63 2.46 3.72 -16.31
N ARG A 64 3.16 4.81 -15.97
CA ARG A 64 4.59 4.96 -16.25
C ARG A 64 5.41 4.22 -15.21
N LEU A 65 6.56 3.66 -15.60
CA LEU A 65 7.50 3.01 -14.69
C LEU A 65 7.94 3.92 -13.52
N ARG A 66 8.21 5.20 -13.79
CA ARG A 66 8.56 6.19 -12.74
C ARG A 66 7.53 6.25 -11.60
N SER A 67 6.24 6.03 -11.91
CA SER A 67 5.17 6.07 -10.92
C SER A 67 5.14 4.85 -9.99
N LEU A 68 5.87 3.79 -10.33
CA LEU A 68 6.05 2.61 -9.48
C LEU A 68 7.09 2.83 -8.38
N GLY A 69 7.89 3.90 -8.47
CA GLY A 69 8.91 4.25 -7.47
C GLY A 69 10.27 3.61 -7.75
N GLU A 70 11.18 3.79 -6.79
CA GLU A 70 12.54 3.22 -6.81
C GLU A 70 12.53 1.69 -6.98
N GLY A 71 13.48 1.17 -7.75
CA GLY A 71 13.61 -0.23 -8.13
C GLY A 71 12.83 -0.63 -9.39
N TYR A 72 11.97 0.25 -9.93
CA TYR A 72 11.15 -0.04 -11.10
C TYR A 72 11.36 0.95 -12.25
N SER A 73 12.39 1.79 -12.20
CA SER A 73 12.72 2.64 -13.33
C SER A 73 13.29 1.83 -14.50
N GLU A 74 13.18 2.39 -15.71
CA GLU A 74 13.68 1.73 -16.93
C GLU A 74 15.18 1.39 -16.84
N ASP A 75 15.97 2.30 -16.27
CA ASP A 75 17.41 2.12 -16.08
C ASP A 75 17.75 1.02 -15.06
N GLU A 76 17.02 0.99 -13.93
CA GLU A 76 17.19 -0.04 -12.91
C GLU A 76 16.81 -1.43 -13.45
N LEU A 77 15.69 -1.54 -14.19
CA LEU A 77 15.26 -2.80 -14.79
C LEU A 77 16.24 -3.27 -15.86
N ARG A 78 16.73 -2.37 -16.72
CA ARG A 78 17.78 -2.70 -17.70
C ARG A 78 19.07 -3.16 -17.01
N SER A 79 19.49 -2.46 -15.98
CA SER A 79 20.68 -2.81 -15.20
C SER A 79 20.53 -4.16 -14.48
N ALA A 80 19.32 -4.46 -13.99
CA ALA A 80 19.02 -5.73 -13.34
C ALA A 80 19.00 -6.90 -14.33
N ILE A 81 18.48 -6.69 -15.53
CA ILE A 81 18.51 -7.68 -16.63
C ILE A 81 19.95 -7.94 -17.09
N LEU A 82 20.78 -6.90 -17.20
CA LEU A 82 22.21 -6.99 -17.49
C LEU A 82 23.03 -7.63 -16.35
N GLY A 83 22.40 -8.04 -15.25
CA GLY A 83 23.07 -8.66 -14.10
C GLY A 83 23.94 -7.70 -13.28
N LYS A 84 23.84 -6.38 -13.52
CA LYS A 84 24.64 -5.37 -12.80
C LYS A 84 24.05 -5.05 -11.42
N THR A 85 22.75 -5.27 -11.23
CA THR A 85 22.05 -4.98 -9.98
C THR A 85 21.04 -6.08 -9.64
N VAL A 86 20.82 -6.34 -8.35
CA VAL A 86 19.75 -7.25 -7.90
C VAL A 86 18.46 -6.45 -7.85
N HIS A 87 17.44 -6.86 -8.63
CA HIS A 87 16.10 -6.30 -8.51
C HIS A 87 15.50 -6.68 -7.16
N THR A 88 15.54 -5.76 -6.19
CA THR A 88 14.85 -5.93 -4.91
C THR A 88 13.53 -5.17 -4.94
N PRO A 89 12.38 -5.87 -5.00
CA PRO A 89 11.09 -5.21 -4.95
C PRO A 89 10.95 -4.45 -3.64
N LYS A 90 10.52 -3.18 -3.72
CA LYS A 90 10.28 -2.35 -2.55
C LYS A 90 9.09 -2.93 -1.78
N VAL A 91 9.38 -3.72 -0.75
CA VAL A 91 8.37 -4.13 0.24
C VAL A 91 7.79 -2.83 0.80
N LYS A 92 6.52 -2.55 0.50
CA LYS A 92 5.81 -1.47 1.19
C LYS A 92 5.95 -1.77 2.68
N ARG A 93 6.73 -0.96 3.38
CA ARG A 93 6.65 -0.91 4.84
C ARG A 93 5.25 -0.43 5.14
N HIS A 94 4.34 -1.38 5.34
CA HIS A 94 3.11 -1.08 6.05
C HIS A 94 3.57 -0.40 7.33
N TYR A 95 3.06 0.81 7.58
CA TYR A 95 3.22 1.44 8.87
C TYR A 95 2.62 0.45 9.88
N ARG A 96 3.46 -0.37 10.49
CA ARG A 96 3.08 -1.19 11.62
C ARG A 96 2.83 -0.17 12.71
N LYS A 97 1.55 0.13 12.97
CA LYS A 97 1.16 0.71 14.24
C LYS A 97 1.79 -0.20 15.29
N ASN A 98 2.68 0.34 16.13
CA ASN A 98 3.31 -0.45 17.19
C ASN A 98 2.20 -1.23 17.92
N PRO A 99 2.26 -2.58 17.94
CA PRO A 99 1.22 -3.39 18.58
C PRO A 99 1.15 -3.10 20.09
N ASP A 100 2.26 -2.65 20.68
CA ASP A 100 2.40 -2.45 22.13
C ASP A 100 1.76 -1.16 22.68
N LYS A 101 1.14 -0.32 21.84
CA LYS A 101 0.42 0.86 22.31
C LYS A 101 -0.89 1.02 21.56
N ILE A 102 -1.93 0.33 22.04
CA ILE A 102 -3.32 0.65 21.70
C ILE A 102 -3.71 1.95 22.42
N ASN A 103 -3.08 3.07 22.06
CA ASN A 103 -3.59 4.39 22.42
C ASN A 103 -4.66 4.76 21.39
N HIS A 104 -5.85 4.22 21.61
CA HIS A 104 -7.02 4.49 20.77
C HIS A 104 -7.54 5.93 20.93
N LEU A 105 -7.17 6.58 22.05
CA LEU A 105 -7.54 7.93 22.40
C LEU A 105 -6.40 8.91 22.15
N VAL A 106 -6.76 10.10 21.67
CA VAL A 106 -5.87 11.25 21.55
C VAL A 106 -5.72 11.88 22.94
N ASP A 107 -4.47 12.03 23.41
CA ASP A 107 -4.15 12.91 24.53
C ASP A 107 -4.26 14.36 24.05
N ILE A 108 -5.42 14.95 24.32
CA ILE A 108 -5.76 16.30 23.87
C ILE A 108 -4.82 17.31 24.52
N GLN A 109 -4.48 17.14 25.80
CA GLN A 109 -3.66 18.10 26.55
C GLN A 109 -2.23 18.13 26.01
N ALA A 110 -1.64 16.98 25.76
CA ALA A 110 -0.31 16.89 25.14
C ALA A 110 -0.30 17.49 23.73
N LYS A 111 -1.38 17.31 22.95
CA LYS A 111 -1.48 17.88 21.60
C LYS A 111 -1.68 19.39 21.62
N LEU A 112 -2.42 19.93 22.57
CA LEU A 112 -2.53 21.38 22.76
C LEU A 112 -1.19 22.01 23.19
N GLN A 113 -0.45 21.35 24.09
CA GLN A 113 0.90 21.76 24.47
C GLN A 113 1.88 21.75 23.28
N ALA A 114 1.70 20.83 22.32
CA ALA A 114 2.45 20.78 21.07
C ALA A 114 2.01 21.84 20.02
N GLY A 115 1.25 22.86 20.42
CA GLY A 115 0.88 24.00 19.57
C GLY A 115 -0.37 23.76 18.70
N LYS A 116 -1.21 22.77 19.03
CA LYS A 116 -2.50 22.60 18.33
C LYS A 116 -3.55 23.59 18.86
N GLY A 117 -4.35 24.13 17.94
CA GLY A 117 -5.37 25.13 18.26
C GLY A 117 -6.73 24.54 18.68
N PRO A 118 -7.70 25.39 19.05
CA PRO A 118 -9.01 25.00 19.58
C PRO A 118 -9.86 24.16 18.61
N GLY A 119 -9.65 24.30 17.29
CA GLY A 119 -10.30 23.44 16.30
C GLY A 119 -9.86 21.98 16.39
N TYR A 120 -8.58 21.74 16.71
CA TYR A 120 -8.06 20.39 16.90
C TYR A 120 -8.64 19.73 18.16
N GLU A 121 -8.84 20.51 19.22
CA GLU A 121 -9.49 20.04 20.45
C GLU A 121 -10.89 19.50 20.17
N ARG A 122 -11.72 20.29 19.46
CA ARG A 122 -13.10 19.91 19.12
C ARG A 122 -13.13 18.64 18.27
N TRP A 123 -12.24 18.55 17.28
CA TRP A 123 -12.10 17.34 16.47
C TRP A 123 -11.66 16.13 17.31
N ALA A 124 -10.66 16.29 18.18
CA ALA A 124 -10.13 15.21 19.01
C ALA A 124 -11.15 14.68 20.02
N LYS A 125 -12.00 15.55 20.59
CA LYS A 125 -13.12 15.14 21.46
C LYS A 125 -14.11 14.25 20.72
N VAL A 126 -14.58 14.68 19.53
CA VAL A 126 -15.51 13.90 18.71
C VAL A 126 -14.88 12.58 18.24
N PHE A 127 -13.60 12.62 17.88
CA PHE A 127 -12.84 11.43 17.50
C PHE A 127 -12.76 10.42 18.65
N ASN A 128 -12.29 10.84 19.84
CA ASN A 128 -12.19 9.98 21.01
C ASN A 128 -13.54 9.36 21.40
N LEU A 129 -14.62 10.14 21.36
CA LEU A 129 -15.97 9.62 21.63
C LEU A 129 -16.38 8.52 20.63
N LYS A 130 -16.13 8.71 19.34
CA LYS A 130 -16.42 7.69 18.32
C LYS A 130 -15.58 6.43 18.51
N GLN A 131 -14.31 6.61 18.85
CA GLN A 131 -13.37 5.52 19.15
C GLN A 131 -13.81 4.72 20.39
N MET A 132 -14.25 5.38 21.46
CA MET A 132 -14.83 4.73 22.64
C MET A 132 -16.10 3.95 22.30
N ALA A 133 -17.02 4.55 21.54
CA ALA A 133 -18.25 3.88 21.14
C ALA A 133 -17.97 2.64 20.27
N GLN A 134 -17.01 2.71 19.34
CA GLN A 134 -16.58 1.56 18.56
C GLN A 134 -15.99 0.45 19.44
N THR A 135 -15.18 0.82 20.44
CA THR A 135 -14.60 -0.13 21.40
C THR A 135 -15.69 -0.83 22.20
N ILE A 136 -16.67 -0.08 22.72
CA ILE A 136 -17.81 -0.63 23.47
C ILE A 136 -18.65 -1.56 22.59
N ASN A 137 -18.94 -1.17 21.35
CA ASN A 137 -19.68 -2.02 20.40
C ASN A 137 -18.93 -3.32 20.13
N PHE A 138 -17.62 -3.26 19.89
CA PHE A 138 -16.80 -4.45 19.66
C PHE A 138 -16.80 -5.40 20.86
N LEU A 139 -16.63 -4.88 22.08
CA LEU A 139 -16.67 -5.69 23.30
C LEU A 139 -18.04 -6.36 23.48
N THR A 140 -19.12 -5.61 23.22
CA THR A 140 -20.50 -6.11 23.31
C THR A 140 -20.79 -7.18 22.24
N GLU A 141 -20.38 -6.95 20.99
CA GLU A 141 -20.59 -7.88 19.87
C GLU A 141 -19.83 -9.21 20.07
N ASN A 142 -18.69 -9.19 20.75
CA ASN A 142 -17.88 -10.37 21.02
C ASN A 142 -18.15 -11.02 22.39
N ASN A 143 -19.17 -10.55 23.13
CA ASN A 143 -19.49 -11.00 24.50
C ASN A 143 -18.27 -11.00 25.44
N ILE A 144 -17.37 -10.02 25.27
CA ILE A 144 -16.22 -9.83 26.14
C ILE A 144 -16.73 -9.04 27.36
N THR A 145 -17.38 -9.75 28.28
CA THR A 145 -17.90 -9.20 29.54
C THR A 145 -16.90 -9.30 30.69
N ASP A 146 -15.78 -10.00 30.48
CA ASP A 146 -14.87 -10.37 31.55
C ASP A 146 -13.59 -9.53 31.53
N TYR A 147 -13.39 -8.79 32.61
CA TYR A 147 -12.19 -8.01 32.92
C TYR A 147 -11.28 -8.75 33.93
N GLU A 148 -11.48 -10.05 34.19
CA GLU A 148 -10.64 -10.81 35.15
C GLU A 148 -9.55 -11.68 34.52
N THR A 149 -9.40 -11.71 33.20
CA THR A 149 -8.30 -12.43 32.53
C THR A 149 -7.47 -11.51 31.64
N LEU A 150 -6.93 -10.44 32.24
CA LEU A 150 -5.83 -9.63 31.69
C LEU A 150 -4.64 -9.66 32.65
#